data_AF-A0A7I9ZIK5-F1
#
_entry.id   AF-A0A7I9ZIK5-F1
#
_cell.length_a   1.000
_cell.length_b   1.000
_cell.length_c   1.000
_cell.angle_alpha   90.00
_cell.angle_beta   90.00
_cell.angle_gamma   90.00
#
_symmetry.space_group_name_H-M   'P 1'
#
loop_
_entity.id
_entity.type
_entity.pdbx_description
1 polymer ?
#
loop_
_entity_poly.entity_id
_entity_poly.type
_entity_poly.pdbx_seq_one_letter_code
_entity_poly.pdbx_strand_id
1 'polypeptide(L)'
;MRRLLAFGTALTTIGAASCLGLGVAAADETPVAPPTPATPADGPAPLGTPGRAYGLGGARVLGVAYDEYILQTGVNWFPGLDRQIVDYPAGQVQGHTFERLFPGIGQLDTLYPGLGLDGPSVGESVEVGETNLVAAIREGGPGTAMGLSEGALVLNAVQERLAYDPAAPPPDQLSFATYGDPLARHPFGASFLTQNFPVGSVVPSLDYRMPPPVESQYDTYQFISPYDSIADWPDRPDHWMSVANAIVGLFTGHTAVAFTEPSNVPPQNIRTTVNSRGARTTTYLVPEEHLPLVLPFKYLGVPKETLMELDAVLKPMVDAGYSRNDDPLTAPITVDPVNGYDPAEVTVPADASDFGFAAEPVGQLLAGLEYVLNGQLRP
;
A
#
# COMPACT_ATOMS: atom_id res chain seq x y z
N MET A 1 23.11 -35.52 -21.15
CA MET A 1 21.69 -35.88 -20.95
C MET A 1 21.45 -36.17 -19.48
N ARG A 2 21.17 -35.13 -18.69
CA ARG A 2 20.77 -35.20 -17.28
C ARG A 2 19.92 -33.97 -17.01
N ARG A 3 18.78 -34.20 -16.35
CA ARG A 3 17.82 -33.27 -15.70
C ARG A 3 16.40 -33.47 -16.24
N LEU A 4 15.69 -34.37 -15.58
CA LEU A 4 14.24 -34.41 -15.42
C LEU A 4 14.00 -35.50 -14.37
N LEU A 5 13.62 -35.10 -13.15
CA LEU A 5 12.95 -35.88 -12.08
C LEU A 5 13.33 -35.29 -10.72
N ALA A 6 12.44 -34.50 -10.14
CA ALA A 6 12.20 -34.42 -8.70
C ALA A 6 10.98 -33.54 -8.45
N PHE A 7 9.79 -34.11 -8.67
CA PHE A 7 8.54 -33.66 -8.07
C PHE A 7 8.12 -34.78 -7.12
N GLY A 8 7.93 -34.47 -5.83
CA GLY A 8 7.29 -35.37 -4.89
C GLY A 8 8.01 -35.57 -3.55
N THR A 9 7.23 -35.33 -2.49
CA THR A 9 7.30 -35.85 -1.11
C THR A 9 8.41 -35.38 -0.16
N ALA A 10 8.01 -34.67 0.91
CA ALA A 10 8.17 -35.17 2.28
C ALA A 10 7.28 -34.37 3.26
N LEU A 11 6.32 -35.07 3.85
CA LEU A 11 5.59 -34.68 5.05
C LEU A 11 5.89 -35.76 6.10
N THR A 12 5.94 -35.35 7.38
CA THR A 12 5.85 -36.13 8.65
C THR A 12 7.12 -36.55 9.40
N THR A 13 7.28 -35.98 10.62
CA THR A 13 7.39 -36.63 11.96
C THR A 13 7.33 -35.51 13.04
N ILE A 14 6.27 -35.39 13.87
CA ILE A 14 6.09 -35.82 15.29
C ILE A 14 7.31 -35.49 16.18
N GLY A 15 7.28 -34.89 17.38
CA GLY A 15 6.26 -34.45 18.34
C GLY A 15 6.93 -34.31 19.74
N ALA A 16 6.43 -33.37 20.57
CA ALA A 16 6.58 -33.22 22.03
C ALA A 16 7.97 -33.01 22.69
N ALA A 17 8.16 -31.84 23.31
CA ALA A 17 8.87 -31.68 24.58
C ALA A 17 8.23 -30.56 25.41
N SER A 18 7.93 -30.92 26.66
CA SER A 18 7.15 -30.22 27.67
C SER A 18 7.97 -29.28 28.56
N CYS A 19 7.28 -28.29 29.13
CA CYS A 19 7.50 -27.69 30.46
C CYS A 19 8.87 -27.09 30.78
N LEU A 20 8.93 -25.76 30.89
CA LEU A 20 9.63 -25.02 31.95
C LEU A 20 9.02 -23.62 32.04
N GLY A 21 8.37 -23.32 33.16
CA GLY A 21 7.74 -22.02 33.42
C GLY A 21 8.75 -20.92 33.72
N LEU A 22 8.40 -19.70 33.34
CA LEU A 22 8.98 -18.47 33.88
C LEU A 22 7.84 -17.48 34.15
N GLY A 23 7.83 -16.96 35.37
CA GLY A 23 6.73 -16.19 35.96
C GLY A 23 6.51 -14.83 35.31
N VAL A 24 5.25 -14.40 35.37
CA VAL A 24 4.84 -13.04 35.06
C VAL A 24 5.23 -12.16 36.24
N ALA A 25 6.22 -11.29 36.05
CA ALA A 25 6.47 -10.18 36.96
C ALA A 25 5.47 -9.07 36.62
N ALA A 26 4.54 -8.82 37.53
CA ALA A 26 3.71 -7.61 37.50
C ALA A 26 4.56 -6.44 37.99
N ALA A 27 4.68 -5.39 37.17
CA ALA A 27 5.21 -4.10 37.60
C ALA A 27 4.03 -3.17 37.87
N ASP A 28 4.05 -2.53 39.05
CA ASP A 28 3.08 -1.53 39.50
C ASP A 28 3.04 -0.34 38.53
N GLU A 29 1.86 -0.07 37.95
CA GLU A 29 1.58 1.20 37.29
C GLU A 29 1.09 2.22 38.32
N THR A 30 1.91 3.25 38.59
CA THR A 30 1.46 4.46 39.28
C THR A 30 0.38 5.19 38.46
N PRO A 31 -0.76 5.59 39.04
CA PRO A 31 -1.83 6.23 38.28
C PRO A 31 -1.41 7.61 37.75
N VAL A 32 -1.40 7.78 36.42
CA VAL A 32 -1.31 9.08 35.77
C VAL A 32 -2.68 9.78 35.89
N ALA A 33 -2.69 11.01 36.37
CA ALA A 33 -3.90 11.83 36.47
C ALA A 33 -4.54 12.04 35.08
N PRO A 34 -5.88 11.97 34.96
CA PRO A 34 -6.55 12.14 33.67
C PRO A 34 -6.35 13.56 33.12
N PRO A 35 -6.14 13.74 31.81
CA PRO A 35 -5.99 15.05 31.22
C PRO A 35 -7.30 15.84 31.30
N THR A 36 -7.17 17.12 31.58
CA THR A 36 -8.26 18.10 31.61
C THR A 36 -8.97 18.14 30.25
N PRO A 37 -10.32 18.15 30.18
CA PRO A 37 -11.03 18.21 28.90
C PRO A 37 -10.70 19.50 28.15
N ALA A 38 -10.24 19.38 26.91
CA ALA A 38 -10.07 20.51 26.01
C ALA A 38 -11.44 21.12 25.67
N THR A 39 -11.52 22.45 25.70
CA THR A 39 -12.67 23.24 25.24
C THR A 39 -12.94 22.95 23.75
N PRO A 40 -14.20 22.75 23.32
CA PRO A 40 -14.51 22.49 21.92
C PRO A 40 -14.49 23.79 21.12
N ALA A 41 -13.32 24.10 20.55
CA ALA A 41 -13.18 24.98 19.42
C ALA A 41 -12.26 24.28 18.43
N ASP A 42 -12.68 24.25 17.17
CA ASP A 42 -11.98 23.73 16.00
C ASP A 42 -12.01 22.21 15.83
N GLY A 43 -12.12 21.77 14.57
CA GLY A 43 -12.12 20.36 14.18
C GLY A 43 -10.83 19.63 14.60
N PRO A 44 -10.69 18.33 14.28
CA PRO A 44 -9.45 17.62 14.55
C PRO A 44 -8.26 18.41 13.98
N ALA A 45 -7.18 18.51 14.76
CA ALA A 45 -5.96 19.19 14.33
C ALA A 45 -5.50 18.62 12.97
N PRO A 46 -5.04 19.46 12.03
CA PRO A 46 -4.58 18.98 10.73
C PRO A 46 -3.51 17.91 10.91
N LEU A 47 -3.64 16.81 10.17
CA LEU A 47 -2.67 15.72 10.19
C LEU A 47 -1.34 16.18 9.63
N GLY A 48 -0.27 15.50 10.05
CA GLY A 48 1.08 15.73 9.51
C GLY A 48 1.75 17.00 10.01
N THR A 49 2.96 17.19 9.51
CA THR A 49 3.77 18.38 9.80
C THR A 49 3.38 19.47 8.80
N PRO A 50 2.99 20.67 9.27
CA PRO A 50 2.70 21.80 8.41
C PRO A 50 3.89 22.22 7.55
N GLY A 51 3.62 22.91 6.45
CA GLY A 51 4.64 23.37 5.52
C GLY A 51 4.48 22.69 4.17
N ARG A 52 5.53 22.01 3.70
CA ARG A 52 5.52 21.41 2.36
C ARG A 52 4.87 20.03 2.34
N ALA A 53 4.26 19.66 1.22
CA ALA A 53 3.93 18.28 0.88
C ALA A 53 4.98 17.80 -0.13
N TYR A 54 5.91 16.93 0.28
CA TYR A 54 6.90 16.32 -0.62
C TYR A 54 6.25 15.10 -1.30
N GLY A 55 5.65 15.29 -2.47
CA GLY A 55 4.88 14.25 -3.16
C GLY A 55 5.72 13.39 -4.11
N LEU A 56 5.57 12.07 -3.99
CA LEU A 56 6.11 11.07 -4.91
C LEU A 56 5.00 10.14 -5.39
N GLY A 57 4.84 10.05 -6.71
CA GLY A 57 3.89 9.14 -7.35
C GLY A 57 4.35 7.68 -7.34
N GLY A 58 3.45 6.78 -7.71
CA GLY A 58 3.77 5.38 -7.98
C GLY A 58 4.33 5.18 -9.40
N ALA A 59 4.34 3.95 -9.91
CA ALA A 59 4.79 3.68 -11.27
C ALA A 59 4.02 4.53 -12.31
N ARG A 60 4.73 5.06 -13.32
CA ARG A 60 4.12 5.89 -14.37
C ARG A 60 3.17 5.03 -15.24
N VAL A 61 1.90 5.42 -15.31
CA VAL A 61 0.90 4.81 -16.21
C VAL A 61 0.68 5.70 -17.42
N LEU A 62 0.74 5.14 -18.63
CA LEU A 62 0.52 5.89 -19.88
C LEU A 62 -0.90 6.49 -19.93
N GLY A 63 -0.99 7.77 -20.30
CA GLY A 63 -2.28 8.46 -20.48
C GLY A 63 -2.89 9.04 -19.20
N VAL A 64 -2.13 9.14 -18.11
CA VAL A 64 -2.51 9.79 -16.86
C VAL A 64 -1.69 11.07 -16.69
N ALA A 65 -2.32 12.18 -16.29
CA ALA A 65 -1.63 13.41 -15.89
C ALA A 65 -0.85 13.17 -14.58
N TYR A 66 0.34 12.57 -14.70
CA TYR A 66 1.15 12.05 -13.60
C TYR A 66 1.48 13.12 -12.54
N ASP A 67 1.75 14.35 -12.99
CA ASP A 67 2.08 15.46 -12.10
C ASP A 67 0.86 15.89 -11.27
N GLU A 68 -0.31 16.04 -11.90
CA GLU A 68 -1.56 16.39 -11.22
C GLU A 68 -1.94 15.31 -10.21
N TYR A 69 -1.78 14.05 -10.58
CA TYR A 69 -2.00 12.90 -9.72
C TYR A 69 -1.14 12.95 -8.43
N ILE A 70 0.15 13.30 -8.55
CA ILE A 70 1.03 13.48 -7.39
C ILE A 70 0.56 14.66 -6.55
N LEU A 71 0.21 15.78 -7.19
CA LEU A 71 -0.28 16.97 -6.51
C LEU A 71 -1.64 16.74 -5.83
N GLN A 72 -2.47 15.80 -6.26
CA GLN A 72 -3.75 15.49 -5.63
C GLN A 72 -3.64 14.43 -4.51
N THR A 73 -2.54 13.68 -4.43
CA THR A 73 -2.33 12.63 -3.43
C THR A 73 -2.48 13.18 -2.00
N GLY A 74 -3.43 12.67 -1.23
CA GLY A 74 -3.67 13.06 0.16
C GLY A 74 -4.26 14.46 0.36
N VAL A 75 -4.85 15.09 -0.66
CA VAL A 75 -5.40 16.47 -0.56
C VAL A 75 -6.44 16.65 0.52
N ASN A 76 -7.34 15.68 0.67
CA ASN A 76 -8.41 15.75 1.65
C ASN A 76 -7.92 15.36 3.07
N TRP A 77 -6.82 14.63 3.17
CA TRP A 77 -6.21 14.21 4.43
C TRP A 77 -5.31 15.28 5.05
N PHE A 78 -4.59 16.02 4.19
CA PHE A 78 -3.59 17.01 4.59
C PHE A 78 -3.89 18.37 3.92
N PRO A 79 -4.99 19.03 4.30
CA PRO A 79 -5.36 20.31 3.72
C PRO A 79 -4.36 21.41 4.09
N GLY A 80 -4.07 22.31 3.15
CA GLY A 80 -3.27 23.52 3.39
C GLY A 80 -1.75 23.35 3.31
N LEU A 81 -1.24 22.17 2.92
CA LEU A 81 0.19 22.00 2.63
C LEU A 81 0.58 22.57 1.27
N ASP A 82 1.79 23.12 1.17
CA ASP A 82 2.41 23.60 -0.07
C ASP A 82 2.96 22.42 -0.88
N ARG A 83 2.27 22.05 -1.95
CA ARG A 83 2.51 20.81 -2.67
C ARG A 83 3.64 20.94 -3.67
N GLN A 84 4.60 20.02 -3.59
CA GLN A 84 5.68 19.92 -4.56
C GLN A 84 5.80 18.48 -5.04
N ILE A 85 6.18 18.34 -6.31
CA ILE A 85 6.58 17.06 -6.88
C ILE A 85 8.06 16.87 -6.59
N VAL A 86 8.43 15.71 -6.06
CA VAL A 86 9.81 15.26 -5.99
C VAL A 86 10.05 14.31 -7.14
N ASP A 87 10.72 14.81 -8.17
CA ASP A 87 11.00 14.04 -9.38
C ASP A 87 11.92 12.85 -9.07
N TYR A 88 11.52 11.69 -9.57
CA TYR A 88 12.34 10.48 -9.59
C TYR A 88 11.90 9.60 -10.77
N PRO A 89 12.66 8.54 -11.11
CA PRO A 89 12.35 7.74 -12.29
C PRO A 89 10.96 7.11 -12.27
N ALA A 90 10.48 6.68 -11.09
CA ALA A 90 9.26 5.89 -10.93
C ALA A 90 9.31 4.66 -11.84
N GLY A 91 10.18 3.73 -11.45
CA GLY A 91 10.54 2.55 -12.20
C GLY A 91 9.33 1.70 -12.55
N GLN A 92 9.50 0.81 -13.52
CA GLN A 92 8.46 -0.13 -13.89
C GLN A 92 8.77 -1.50 -13.30
N VAL A 93 7.73 -2.23 -12.92
CA VAL A 93 7.77 -3.62 -12.38
C VAL A 93 8.56 -4.58 -13.29
N GLN A 94 8.81 -4.19 -14.55
CA GLN A 94 9.45 -4.96 -15.60
C GLN A 94 10.63 -4.21 -16.27
N GLY A 95 11.35 -3.34 -15.54
CA GLY A 95 12.57 -2.71 -16.08
C GLY A 95 13.58 -3.72 -16.64
N HIS A 96 14.77 -3.26 -17.04
CA HIS A 96 15.78 -4.09 -17.74
C HIS A 96 16.22 -5.39 -17.01
N THR A 97 15.74 -5.66 -15.80
CA THR A 97 15.79 -6.95 -15.10
C THR A 97 15.33 -8.15 -15.95
N PHE A 98 14.32 -7.99 -16.82
CA PHE A 98 13.92 -9.07 -17.73
C PHE A 98 14.90 -9.27 -18.90
N GLU A 99 15.59 -8.22 -19.37
CA GLU A 99 16.71 -8.35 -20.31
C GLU A 99 17.88 -9.14 -19.70
N ARG A 100 18.10 -9.01 -18.38
CA ARG A 100 19.11 -9.80 -17.64
C ARG A 100 18.74 -11.29 -17.52
N LEU A 101 17.45 -11.63 -17.46
CA LEU A 101 16.95 -13.01 -17.37
C LEU A 101 16.67 -13.63 -18.75
N PHE A 102 16.32 -12.82 -19.75
CA PHE A 102 15.99 -13.18 -21.13
C PHE A 102 16.60 -12.16 -22.11
N PRO A 103 17.89 -12.33 -22.48
CA PRO A 103 18.59 -11.40 -23.37
C PRO A 103 17.88 -11.25 -24.73
N GLY A 104 17.60 -10.01 -25.15
CA GLY A 104 16.94 -9.64 -26.40
C GLY A 104 15.48 -9.18 -26.27
N ILE A 105 14.86 -9.26 -25.08
CA ILE A 105 13.46 -8.85 -24.87
C ILE A 105 13.28 -7.32 -24.84
N GLY A 106 14.33 -6.57 -24.48
CA GLY A 106 14.34 -5.09 -24.54
C GLY A 106 14.17 -4.54 -25.96
N GLN A 107 14.40 -5.35 -27.00
CA GLN A 107 14.09 -4.96 -28.38
C GLN A 107 12.57 -4.84 -28.64
N LEU A 108 11.72 -5.35 -27.75
CA LEU A 108 10.28 -5.13 -27.84
C LEU A 108 9.91 -3.67 -27.51
N ASP A 109 10.70 -2.96 -26.70
CA ASP A 109 10.48 -1.52 -26.44
C ASP A 109 10.78 -0.68 -27.69
N THR A 110 11.75 -1.10 -28.53
CA THR A 110 11.95 -0.49 -29.85
C THR A 110 10.81 -0.77 -30.84
N LEU A 111 10.01 -1.82 -30.61
CA LEU A 111 8.85 -2.18 -31.43
C LEU A 111 7.54 -1.58 -30.88
N TYR A 112 7.46 -1.33 -29.57
CA TYR A 112 6.34 -0.75 -28.85
C TYR A 112 6.84 0.25 -27.80
N PRO A 113 7.16 1.49 -28.20
CA PRO A 113 7.69 2.50 -27.30
C PRO A 113 6.75 2.75 -26.11
N GLY A 114 7.26 2.63 -24.89
CA GLY A 114 6.51 2.88 -23.65
C GLY A 114 6.10 1.63 -22.87
N LEU A 115 6.59 0.45 -23.28
CA LEU A 115 6.48 -0.78 -22.47
C LEU A 115 7.40 -0.77 -21.23
N GLY A 116 8.39 0.14 -21.22
CA GLY A 116 9.32 0.40 -20.12
C GLY A 116 10.18 -0.80 -19.73
N LEU A 117 10.50 -1.63 -20.72
CA LEU A 117 11.45 -2.72 -20.64
C LEU A 117 12.91 -2.20 -20.64
N ASP A 118 13.13 -0.94 -21.06
CA ASP A 118 14.43 -0.25 -21.03
C ASP A 118 14.63 0.71 -19.83
N GLY A 119 13.60 0.88 -18.98
CA GLY A 119 13.63 1.77 -17.81
C GLY A 119 14.46 1.23 -16.63
N PRO A 120 14.76 2.08 -15.64
CA PRO A 120 15.44 1.65 -14.43
C PRO A 120 14.56 0.65 -13.67
N SER A 121 15.22 -0.26 -12.95
CA SER A 121 14.51 -1.16 -12.04
C SER A 121 13.87 -0.37 -10.89
N VAL A 122 12.94 -0.99 -10.16
CA VAL A 122 12.37 -0.37 -8.94
C VAL A 122 13.49 -0.11 -7.93
N GLY A 123 14.46 -1.01 -7.80
CA GLY A 123 15.64 -0.80 -6.94
C GLY A 123 16.42 0.48 -7.29
N GLU A 124 16.76 0.67 -8.57
CA GLU A 124 17.50 1.85 -9.04
C GLU A 124 16.66 3.13 -8.90
N SER A 125 15.37 3.05 -9.21
CA SER A 125 14.45 4.19 -9.08
C SER A 125 14.32 4.65 -7.62
N VAL A 126 14.22 3.70 -6.68
CA VAL A 126 14.17 4.01 -5.24
C VAL A 126 15.45 4.69 -4.76
N GLU A 127 16.63 4.26 -5.22
CA GLU A 127 17.92 4.89 -4.85
C GLU A 127 18.01 6.36 -5.31
N VAL A 128 17.54 6.64 -6.54
CA VAL A 128 17.46 8.02 -7.05
C VAL A 128 16.42 8.83 -6.27
N GLY A 129 15.23 8.25 -6.03
CA GLY A 129 14.16 8.89 -5.28
C GLY A 129 14.57 9.24 -3.85
N GLU A 130 15.29 8.35 -3.17
CA GLU A 130 15.80 8.58 -1.81
C GLU A 130 16.71 9.81 -1.78
N THR A 131 17.66 9.88 -2.72
CA THR A 131 18.59 11.02 -2.84
C THR A 131 17.84 12.33 -3.10
N ASN A 132 16.88 12.31 -4.03
CA ASN A 132 16.12 13.49 -4.41
C ASN A 132 15.19 13.98 -3.29
N LEU A 133 14.52 13.07 -2.58
CA LEU A 133 13.66 13.42 -1.46
C LEU A 133 14.44 13.98 -0.28
N VAL A 134 15.60 13.41 0.08
CA VAL A 134 16.45 13.97 1.13
C VAL A 134 16.94 15.38 0.77
N ALA A 135 17.31 15.62 -0.49
CA ALA A 135 17.69 16.95 -0.96
C ALA A 135 16.51 17.93 -0.86
N ALA A 136 15.34 17.54 -1.34
CA ALA A 136 14.13 18.35 -1.28
C ALA A 136 13.76 18.72 0.16
N ILE A 137 13.79 17.76 1.09
CA ILE A 137 13.51 18.01 2.52
C ILE A 137 14.51 19.01 3.11
N ARG A 138 15.79 18.87 2.79
CA ARG A 138 16.85 19.77 3.28
C ARG A 138 16.68 21.20 2.76
N GLU A 139 16.27 21.37 1.51
CA GLU A 139 16.10 22.67 0.86
C GLU A 139 14.76 23.33 1.19
N GLY A 140 13.70 22.52 1.31
CA GLY A 140 12.32 22.97 1.51
C GLY A 140 11.91 23.20 2.96
N GLY A 141 12.60 22.59 3.93
CA GLY A 141 12.28 22.75 5.35
C GLY A 141 11.11 21.87 5.82
N PRO A 142 10.39 22.27 6.88
CA PRO A 142 9.38 21.41 7.49
C PRO A 142 8.24 21.00 6.56
N GLY A 143 7.73 19.78 6.74
CA GLY A 143 6.61 19.30 5.95
C GLY A 143 6.31 17.81 6.11
N THR A 144 5.36 17.34 5.30
CA THR A 144 4.95 15.93 5.25
C THR A 144 5.41 15.32 3.92
N ALA A 145 6.20 14.25 3.97
CA ALA A 145 6.54 13.46 2.79
C ALA A 145 5.43 12.48 2.46
N MET A 146 5.00 12.42 1.20
CA MET A 146 3.86 11.63 0.74
C MET A 146 4.27 10.73 -0.40
N GLY A 147 4.00 9.43 -0.27
CA GLY A 147 4.41 8.42 -1.24
C GLY A 147 3.32 7.42 -1.51
N LEU A 148 3.02 7.22 -2.78
CA LEU A 148 2.07 6.23 -3.26
C LEU A 148 2.80 5.08 -3.96
N SER A 149 2.49 3.84 -3.58
CA SER A 149 3.07 2.63 -4.18
C SER A 149 4.60 2.65 -4.15
N GLU A 150 5.29 2.70 -5.30
CA GLU A 150 6.75 2.87 -5.35
C GLU A 150 7.25 4.13 -4.61
N GLY A 151 6.49 5.23 -4.63
CA GLY A 151 6.82 6.42 -3.84
C GLY A 151 6.91 6.09 -2.34
N ALA A 152 6.10 5.17 -1.83
CA ALA A 152 6.21 4.71 -0.44
C ALA A 152 7.51 3.93 -0.17
N LEU A 153 8.06 3.21 -1.16
CA LEU A 153 9.39 2.59 -1.05
C LEU A 153 10.49 3.64 -0.87
N VAL A 154 10.40 4.75 -1.60
CA VAL A 154 11.31 5.89 -1.43
C VAL A 154 11.18 6.46 -0.02
N LEU A 155 9.96 6.66 0.49
CA LEU A 155 9.72 7.13 1.85
C LEU A 155 10.32 6.20 2.89
N ASN A 156 10.17 4.88 2.72
CA ASN A 156 10.78 3.88 3.61
C ASN A 156 12.32 3.97 3.59
N ALA A 157 12.94 4.12 2.42
CA ALA A 157 14.39 4.30 2.29
C ALA A 157 14.88 5.61 2.96
N VAL A 158 14.14 6.72 2.79
CA VAL A 158 14.46 7.99 3.45
C VAL A 158 14.31 7.88 4.97
N GLN A 159 13.26 7.22 5.47
CA GLN A 159 13.10 6.99 6.90
C GLN A 159 14.25 6.16 7.48
N GLU A 160 14.67 5.10 6.79
CA GLU A 160 15.83 4.30 7.18
C GLU A 160 17.10 5.14 7.24
N ARG A 161 17.37 5.97 6.22
CA ARG A 161 18.53 6.86 6.20
C ARG A 161 18.49 7.89 7.32
N LEU A 162 17.39 8.61 7.47
CA LEU A 162 17.25 9.68 8.45
C LEU A 162 17.20 9.16 9.89
N ALA A 163 16.85 7.89 10.10
CA ALA A 163 16.92 7.24 11.41
C ALA A 163 18.34 7.24 12.00
N TYR A 164 19.39 7.32 11.16
CA TYR A 164 20.79 7.26 11.61
C TYR A 164 21.62 8.49 11.20
N ASP A 165 21.02 9.45 10.49
CA ASP A 165 21.70 10.68 10.08
C ASP A 165 21.73 11.71 11.23
N PRO A 166 22.91 12.11 11.74
CA PRO A 166 23.01 13.15 12.77
C PRO A 166 22.56 14.54 12.30
N ALA A 167 22.44 14.75 10.98
CA ALA A 167 21.89 15.96 10.37
C ALA A 167 20.41 15.82 9.98
N ALA A 168 19.73 14.74 10.41
CA ALA A 168 18.32 14.54 10.15
C ALA A 168 17.46 15.69 10.75
N PRO A 169 16.37 16.10 10.09
CA PRO A 169 15.43 17.06 10.66
C PRO A 169 14.94 16.63 12.06
N PRO A 170 14.69 17.58 12.98
CA PRO A 170 14.03 17.27 14.24
C PRO A 170 12.69 16.51 14.05
N PRO A 171 12.29 15.64 15.00
CA PRO A 171 11.06 14.85 14.90
C PRO A 171 9.78 15.64 14.60
N ASP A 172 9.71 16.90 15.04
CA ASP A 172 8.56 17.79 14.86
C ASP A 172 8.58 18.55 13.52
N GLN A 173 9.64 18.41 12.72
CA GLN A 173 9.80 19.09 11.43
C GLN A 173 9.51 18.19 10.23
N LEU A 174 9.28 16.90 10.41
CA LEU A 174 9.00 15.99 9.31
C LEU A 174 8.05 14.88 9.75
N SER A 175 7.10 14.53 8.89
CA SER A 175 6.27 13.34 9.02
C SER A 175 6.07 12.69 7.65
N PHE A 176 5.55 11.46 7.65
CA PHE A 176 5.41 10.63 6.47
C PHE A 176 3.95 10.21 6.27
N ALA A 177 3.48 10.18 5.04
CA ALA A 177 2.19 9.62 4.65
C ALA A 177 2.40 8.61 3.52
N THR A 178 1.95 7.38 3.72
CA THR A 178 2.13 6.29 2.76
C THR A 178 0.77 5.77 2.31
N TYR A 179 0.66 5.50 1.02
CA TYR A 179 -0.53 4.97 0.36
C TYR A 179 -0.10 3.76 -0.48
N GLY A 180 -0.79 2.64 -0.37
CA GLY A 180 -0.42 1.44 -1.14
C GLY A 180 1.01 0.95 -0.89
N ASP A 181 1.53 1.12 0.33
CA ASP A 181 2.95 0.84 0.65
C ASP A 181 3.29 -0.65 0.45
N PRO A 182 4.24 -1.01 -0.44
CA PRO A 182 4.63 -2.40 -0.66
C PRO A 182 5.40 -3.03 0.52
N LEU A 183 5.83 -2.24 1.51
CA LEU A 183 6.56 -2.71 2.68
C LEU A 183 5.81 -2.60 4.02
N ALA A 184 4.58 -2.10 4.04
CA ALA A 184 3.85 -1.90 5.28
C ALA A 184 3.71 -3.19 6.12
N ARG A 185 3.92 -3.02 7.43
CA ARG A 185 3.44 -3.90 8.50
C ARG A 185 2.49 -3.05 9.33
N HIS A 186 1.24 -3.47 9.45
CA HIS A 186 0.21 -2.66 10.10
C HIS A 186 -0.66 -3.51 11.03
N PRO A 187 -1.42 -2.90 11.96
CA PRO A 187 -2.22 -3.65 12.94
C PRO A 187 -3.31 -4.55 12.34
N PHE A 188 -3.60 -4.41 11.05
CA PHE A 188 -4.60 -5.19 10.34
C PHE A 188 -4.01 -6.27 9.43
N GLY A 189 -2.70 -6.26 9.16
CA GLY A 189 -2.11 -7.11 8.12
C GLY A 189 -0.71 -6.67 7.70
N ALA A 190 -0.30 -7.07 6.51
CA ALA A 190 0.98 -6.70 5.95
C ALA A 190 0.96 -6.73 4.41
N SER A 191 1.88 -6.00 3.81
CA SER A 191 2.06 -5.93 2.36
C SER A 191 2.60 -7.22 1.76
N PHE A 192 2.35 -7.42 0.46
CA PHE A 192 2.79 -8.60 -0.28
C PHE A 192 4.31 -8.84 -0.18
N LEU A 193 5.13 -7.80 -0.39
CA LEU A 193 6.59 -8.01 -0.35
C LEU A 193 7.05 -8.41 1.04
N THR A 194 6.52 -7.72 2.06
CA THR A 194 6.78 -7.96 3.48
C THR A 194 6.42 -9.38 3.94
N GLN A 195 5.37 -9.98 3.38
CA GLN A 195 4.95 -11.35 3.70
C GLN A 195 5.72 -12.43 2.92
N ASN A 196 6.11 -12.14 1.67
CA ASN A 196 6.59 -13.17 0.74
C ASN A 196 8.12 -13.18 0.54
N PHE A 197 8.82 -12.10 0.91
CA PHE A 197 10.26 -11.98 0.71
C PHE A 197 10.99 -11.72 2.04
N PRO A 198 11.97 -12.56 2.42
CA PRO A 198 12.72 -12.34 3.64
C PRO A 198 13.68 -11.15 3.50
N VAL A 199 13.98 -10.51 4.63
CA VAL A 199 15.00 -9.44 4.72
C VAL A 199 16.30 -9.89 4.06
N GLY A 200 16.89 -9.00 3.26
CA GLY A 200 18.14 -9.24 2.53
C GLY A 200 18.00 -10.00 1.22
N SER A 201 16.85 -10.62 0.94
CA SER A 201 16.58 -11.18 -0.40
C SER A 201 16.36 -10.08 -1.42
N VAL A 202 16.59 -10.40 -2.70
CA VAL A 202 16.31 -9.52 -3.83
C VAL A 202 15.04 -10.03 -4.50
N VAL A 203 14.05 -9.15 -4.66
CA VAL A 203 12.82 -9.43 -5.39
C VAL A 203 13.17 -9.51 -6.89
N PRO A 204 13.09 -10.69 -7.54
CA PRO A 204 13.73 -10.90 -8.83
C PRO A 204 13.25 -10.00 -9.96
N SER A 205 11.95 -9.66 -10.01
CA SER A 205 11.40 -8.78 -11.06
C SER A 205 11.66 -7.30 -10.80
N LEU A 206 11.84 -6.91 -9.54
CA LEU A 206 11.97 -5.50 -9.13
C LEU A 206 13.43 -5.04 -9.01
N ASP A 207 14.38 -5.98 -8.94
CA ASP A 207 15.77 -5.71 -8.51
C ASP A 207 15.82 -4.95 -7.17
N TYR A 208 14.83 -5.23 -6.32
CA TYR A 208 14.64 -4.53 -5.04
C TYR A 208 15.12 -5.41 -3.90
N ARG A 209 16.07 -4.93 -3.10
CA ARG A 209 16.56 -5.66 -1.92
C ARG A 209 15.66 -5.35 -0.74
N MET A 210 15.09 -6.38 -0.12
CA MET A 210 14.24 -6.23 1.06
C MET A 210 15.04 -5.65 2.25
N PRO A 211 14.70 -4.44 2.75
CA PRO A 211 15.39 -3.85 3.88
C PRO A 211 14.97 -4.52 5.20
N PRO A 212 15.80 -4.47 6.25
CA PRO A 212 15.35 -4.77 7.60
C PRO A 212 14.34 -3.72 8.07
N PRO A 213 13.40 -4.05 8.99
CA PRO A 213 12.56 -3.03 9.62
C PRO A 213 13.43 -2.02 10.39
N VAL A 214 13.18 -0.73 10.16
CA VAL A 214 13.87 0.37 10.85
C VAL A 214 12.85 1.29 11.50
N GLU A 215 13.10 1.64 12.76
CA GLU A 215 12.32 2.65 13.46
C GLU A 215 12.94 4.05 13.23
N SER A 216 12.16 4.95 12.66
CA SER A 216 12.50 6.38 12.52
C SER A 216 11.94 7.19 13.70
N GLN A 217 12.41 8.43 13.84
CA GLN A 217 11.89 9.40 14.82
C GLN A 217 10.65 10.16 14.33
N TYR A 218 10.11 9.85 13.15
CA TYR A 218 9.07 10.66 12.51
C TYR A 218 7.71 9.99 12.54
N ASP A 219 6.68 10.78 12.85
CA ASP A 219 5.31 10.29 12.81
C ASP A 219 4.94 9.87 11.36
N THR A 220 4.27 8.72 11.24
CA THR A 220 3.87 8.13 9.96
C THR A 220 2.36 7.88 9.94
N TYR A 221 1.72 8.26 8.84
CA TYR A 221 0.32 7.99 8.54
C TYR A 221 0.27 6.94 7.41
N GLN A 222 -0.33 5.79 7.68
CA GLN A 222 -0.45 4.70 6.72
C GLN A 222 -1.91 4.58 6.28
N PHE A 223 -2.16 4.70 4.99
CA PHE A 223 -3.48 4.57 4.40
C PHE A 223 -3.53 3.28 3.58
N ILE A 224 -4.41 2.38 4.00
CA ILE A 224 -4.51 1.02 3.47
C ILE A 224 -5.92 0.82 2.94
N SER A 225 -6.06 0.44 1.67
CA SER A 225 -7.32 -0.14 1.21
C SER A 225 -7.35 -1.61 1.62
N PRO A 226 -8.44 -2.09 2.25
CA PRO A 226 -8.68 -3.51 2.41
C PRO A 226 -8.49 -4.24 1.09
N TYR A 227 -7.84 -5.40 1.15
CA TYR A 227 -7.65 -6.27 0.00
C TYR A 227 -6.80 -5.69 -1.14
N ASP A 228 -6.05 -4.61 -0.92
CA ASP A 228 -5.01 -4.21 -1.86
C ASP A 228 -3.96 -5.33 -2.00
N SER A 229 -3.77 -5.88 -3.20
CA SER A 229 -2.74 -6.92 -3.44
C SER A 229 -1.31 -6.49 -3.11
N ILE A 230 -1.03 -5.19 -3.00
CA ILE A 230 0.29 -4.68 -2.66
C ILE A 230 0.40 -4.41 -1.18
N ALA A 231 -0.47 -3.57 -0.62
CA ALA A 231 -0.37 -3.13 0.77
C ALA A 231 -1.07 -4.02 1.80
N ASP A 232 -1.94 -4.93 1.35
CA ASP A 232 -2.85 -5.67 2.22
C ASP A 232 -3.11 -7.11 1.72
N TRP A 233 -2.02 -7.88 1.62
CA TRP A 233 -2.04 -9.24 1.09
C TRP A 233 -2.67 -10.24 2.09
N PRO A 234 -3.44 -11.25 1.64
CA PRO A 234 -3.99 -12.28 2.53
C PRO A 234 -2.88 -13.07 3.24
N ASP A 235 -3.01 -13.20 4.57
CA ASP A 235 -2.08 -13.99 5.40
C ASP A 235 -2.33 -15.50 5.34
N ARG A 236 -3.44 -15.93 4.73
CA ARG A 236 -3.74 -17.34 4.40
C ARG A 236 -4.06 -17.48 2.90
N PRO A 237 -3.02 -17.48 2.04
CA PRO A 237 -3.21 -17.48 0.59
C PRO A 237 -3.79 -18.79 0.03
N ASP A 238 -3.94 -19.84 0.84
CA ASP A 238 -4.68 -21.05 0.49
C ASP A 238 -6.21 -20.82 0.38
N HIS A 239 -6.71 -19.71 0.95
CA HIS A 239 -8.05 -19.19 0.68
C HIS A 239 -8.08 -18.45 -0.66
N TRP A 240 -8.28 -19.21 -1.74
CA TRP A 240 -8.18 -18.70 -3.11
C TRP A 240 -9.14 -17.53 -3.44
N MET A 241 -10.29 -17.44 -2.76
CA MET A 241 -11.22 -16.32 -2.96
C MET A 241 -10.63 -15.00 -2.46
N SER A 242 -9.89 -15.05 -1.35
CA SER A 242 -9.16 -13.91 -0.80
C SER A 242 -8.07 -13.44 -1.76
N VAL A 243 -7.35 -14.39 -2.37
CA VAL A 243 -6.32 -14.08 -3.39
C VAL A 243 -6.95 -13.47 -4.63
N ALA A 244 -8.03 -14.06 -5.16
CA ALA A 244 -8.74 -13.52 -6.32
C ALA A 244 -9.27 -12.10 -6.05
N ASN A 245 -9.84 -11.88 -4.87
CA ASN A 245 -10.29 -10.56 -4.45
C ASN A 245 -9.14 -9.57 -4.30
N ALA A 246 -8.01 -9.99 -3.72
CA ALA A 246 -6.85 -9.13 -3.58
C ALA A 246 -6.29 -8.68 -4.94
N ILE A 247 -6.22 -9.60 -5.91
CA ILE A 247 -5.79 -9.31 -7.29
C ILE A 247 -6.68 -8.24 -7.92
N VAL A 248 -8.01 -8.32 -7.73
CA VAL A 248 -8.91 -7.25 -8.20
C VAL A 248 -8.72 -5.96 -7.40
N GLY A 249 -8.41 -6.08 -6.11
CA GLY A 249 -8.08 -4.95 -5.21
C GLY A 249 -6.89 -4.10 -5.67
N LEU A 250 -5.98 -4.67 -6.49
CA LEU A 250 -4.93 -3.91 -7.18
C LEU A 250 -5.52 -2.80 -8.06
N PHE A 251 -6.60 -3.10 -8.77
CA PHE A 251 -7.20 -2.22 -9.78
C PHE A 251 -8.27 -1.30 -9.18
N THR A 252 -8.73 -1.60 -7.96
CA THR A 252 -9.74 -0.80 -7.26
C THR A 252 -9.05 0.11 -6.24
N GLY A 253 -8.62 -0.45 -5.12
CA GLY A 253 -8.23 0.34 -3.95
C GLY A 253 -6.78 0.84 -3.91
N HIS A 254 -5.85 0.17 -4.60
CA HIS A 254 -4.40 0.44 -4.46
C HIS A 254 -4.02 1.92 -4.66
N THR A 255 -4.51 2.50 -5.75
CA THR A 255 -4.31 3.92 -6.07
C THR A 255 -5.38 4.79 -5.43
N ALA A 256 -6.64 4.34 -5.45
CA ALA A 256 -7.78 5.14 -5.03
C ALA A 256 -7.72 5.59 -3.56
N VAL A 257 -7.11 4.79 -2.69
CA VAL A 257 -6.95 5.13 -1.27
C VAL A 257 -6.26 6.49 -1.05
N ALA A 258 -5.40 6.92 -1.97
CA ALA A 258 -4.72 8.21 -1.91
C ALA A 258 -5.63 9.43 -2.06
N PHE A 259 -6.83 9.25 -2.60
CA PHE A 259 -7.78 10.33 -2.89
C PHE A 259 -9.01 10.32 -1.98
N THR A 260 -9.03 9.39 -1.03
CA THR A 260 -10.06 9.32 0.02
C THR A 260 -9.97 10.51 0.99
N GLU A 261 -10.92 10.58 1.91
CA GLU A 261 -11.02 11.63 2.92
C GLU A 261 -11.31 11.06 4.31
N PRO A 262 -11.08 11.83 5.39
CA PRO A 262 -11.28 11.37 6.77
C PRO A 262 -12.65 10.76 7.08
N SER A 263 -13.72 11.26 6.46
CA SER A 263 -15.08 10.75 6.60
C SER A 263 -15.25 9.31 6.11
N ASN A 264 -14.38 8.82 5.21
CA ASN A 264 -14.44 7.44 4.74
C ASN A 264 -14.00 6.42 5.81
N VAL A 265 -13.32 6.84 6.88
CA VAL A 265 -12.72 5.90 7.84
C VAL A 265 -13.51 5.85 9.14
N PRO A 266 -14.14 4.71 9.47
CA PRO A 266 -14.81 4.56 10.76
C PRO A 266 -13.79 4.48 11.90
N PRO A 267 -14.10 4.97 13.12
CA PRO A 267 -13.14 5.04 14.22
C PRO A 267 -12.46 3.70 14.58
N GLN A 268 -13.15 2.57 14.48
CA GLN A 268 -12.58 1.24 14.77
C GLN A 268 -11.49 0.80 13.78
N ASN A 269 -11.42 1.42 12.60
CA ASN A 269 -10.42 1.17 11.58
C ASN A 269 -9.16 2.03 11.73
N ILE A 270 -9.09 2.83 12.80
CA ILE A 270 -7.93 3.68 13.10
C ILE A 270 -7.15 3.03 14.23
N ARG A 271 -5.86 2.76 13.99
CA ARG A 271 -4.96 2.17 14.99
C ARG A 271 -3.67 2.95 15.04
N THR A 272 -3.25 3.34 16.24
CA THR A 272 -1.99 4.02 16.46
C THR A 272 -1.06 3.14 17.28
N THR A 273 0.18 3.03 16.85
CA THR A 273 1.29 2.42 17.59
C THR A 273 2.37 3.46 17.83
N VAL A 274 3.22 3.24 18.85
CA VAL A 274 4.35 4.12 19.17
C VAL A 274 5.59 3.26 19.25
N ASN A 275 6.63 3.66 18.52
CA ASN A 275 7.88 2.93 18.44
C ASN A 275 8.85 3.31 19.59
N SER A 276 10.01 2.65 19.68
CA SER A 276 10.98 2.89 20.77
C SER A 276 11.63 4.28 20.74
N ARG A 277 11.51 5.00 19.61
CA ARG A 277 12.00 6.37 19.41
C ARG A 277 10.93 7.43 19.67
N GLY A 278 9.74 7.01 20.10
CA GLY A 278 8.62 7.90 20.45
C GLY A 278 7.78 8.36 19.26
N ALA A 279 8.08 7.89 18.04
CA ALA A 279 7.30 8.24 16.85
C ALA A 279 6.02 7.40 16.77
N ARG A 280 4.94 8.02 16.32
CA ARG A 280 3.64 7.39 16.13
C ARG A 280 3.48 6.87 14.71
N THR A 281 2.96 5.66 14.57
CA THR A 281 2.40 5.19 13.29
C THR A 281 0.90 5.06 13.45
N THR A 282 0.15 5.88 12.70
CA THR A 282 -1.32 5.82 12.66
C THR A 282 -1.76 5.19 11.34
N THR A 283 -2.35 4.01 11.44
CA THR A 283 -2.92 3.26 10.31
C THR A 283 -4.41 3.56 10.19
N TYR A 284 -4.81 3.92 8.97
CA TYR A 284 -6.20 4.05 8.53
C TYR A 284 -6.50 2.94 7.55
N LEU A 285 -7.35 1.99 7.93
CA LEU A 285 -7.91 1.02 7.00
C LEU A 285 -9.19 1.60 6.39
N VAL A 286 -9.16 1.99 5.12
CA VAL A 286 -10.24 2.76 4.49
C VAL A 286 -11.20 1.79 3.78
N PRO A 287 -12.44 1.56 4.27
CA PRO A 287 -13.36 0.59 3.66
C PRO A 287 -13.74 0.95 2.21
N GLU A 288 -13.80 -0.04 1.33
CA GLU A 288 -14.41 0.10 0.00
C GLU A 288 -15.94 0.01 0.09
N GLU A 289 -16.67 0.61 -0.85
CA GLU A 289 -18.15 0.51 -0.88
C GLU A 289 -18.63 -0.95 -1.04
N HIS A 290 -17.92 -1.72 -1.87
CA HIS A 290 -18.18 -3.12 -2.17
C HIS A 290 -16.86 -3.90 -2.17
N LEU A 291 -16.93 -5.23 -2.10
CA LEU A 291 -15.72 -6.05 -2.33
C LEU A 291 -15.11 -5.73 -3.70
N PRO A 292 -13.77 -5.80 -3.85
CA PRO A 292 -13.12 -5.74 -5.15
C PRO A 292 -13.71 -6.68 -6.20
N LEU A 293 -14.08 -7.92 -5.85
CA LEU A 293 -14.77 -8.83 -6.79
C LEU A 293 -16.16 -8.37 -7.22
N VAL A 294 -16.79 -7.48 -6.46
CA VAL A 294 -18.17 -7.01 -6.65
C VAL A 294 -18.23 -5.68 -7.40
N LEU A 295 -17.27 -4.79 -7.18
CA LEU A 295 -17.15 -3.49 -7.87
C LEU A 295 -17.27 -3.55 -9.41
N PRO A 296 -16.72 -4.55 -10.12
CA PRO A 296 -16.88 -4.65 -11.57
C PRO A 296 -18.35 -4.72 -12.01
N PHE A 297 -19.19 -5.40 -11.23
CA PHE A 297 -20.62 -5.50 -11.51
C PHE A 297 -21.35 -4.16 -11.29
N LYS A 298 -20.89 -3.36 -10.32
CA LYS A 298 -21.36 -1.98 -10.13
C LYS A 298 -21.17 -1.17 -11.41
N TYR A 299 -19.97 -1.22 -11.99
CA TYR A 299 -19.64 -0.48 -13.20
C TYR A 299 -20.35 -1.03 -14.46
N LEU A 300 -20.84 -2.26 -14.40
CA LEU A 300 -21.73 -2.85 -15.42
C LEU A 300 -23.22 -2.50 -15.21
N GLY A 301 -23.55 -1.69 -14.20
CA GLY A 301 -24.91 -1.21 -13.94
C GLY A 301 -25.79 -2.17 -13.14
N VAL A 302 -25.20 -3.14 -12.42
CA VAL A 302 -25.96 -4.01 -11.52
C VAL A 302 -26.49 -3.18 -10.34
N PRO A 303 -27.78 -3.32 -9.96
CA PRO A 303 -28.38 -2.57 -8.86
C PRO A 303 -27.67 -2.76 -7.53
N LYS A 304 -27.60 -1.70 -6.73
CA LYS A 304 -26.90 -1.67 -5.43
C LYS A 304 -27.38 -2.75 -4.47
N GLU A 305 -28.68 -3.00 -4.41
CA GLU A 305 -29.27 -4.04 -3.56
C GLU A 305 -28.74 -5.43 -3.91
N THR A 306 -28.59 -5.72 -5.20
CA THR A 306 -28.01 -6.98 -5.69
C THR A 306 -26.52 -7.09 -5.36
N LEU A 307 -25.77 -5.98 -5.44
CA LEU A 307 -24.36 -5.95 -5.06
C LEU A 307 -24.18 -6.22 -3.55
N MET A 308 -25.05 -5.65 -2.72
CA MET A 308 -25.05 -5.91 -1.28
C MET A 308 -25.35 -7.37 -0.95
N GLU A 309 -26.28 -8.01 -1.68
CA GLU A 309 -26.52 -9.45 -1.55
C GLU A 309 -25.29 -10.27 -1.96
N LEU A 310 -24.60 -9.87 -3.03
CA LEU A 310 -23.39 -10.54 -3.50
C LEU A 310 -22.23 -10.40 -2.49
N ASP A 311 -22.03 -9.21 -1.92
CA ASP A 311 -21.08 -8.99 -0.82
C ASP A 311 -21.39 -9.89 0.37
N ALA A 312 -22.66 -9.98 0.79
CA ALA A 312 -23.05 -10.81 1.93
C ALA A 312 -22.70 -12.29 1.73
N VAL A 313 -22.68 -12.77 0.47
CA VAL A 313 -22.29 -14.14 0.12
C VAL A 313 -20.77 -14.29 0.01
N LEU A 314 -20.09 -13.36 -0.67
CA LEU A 314 -18.66 -13.48 -0.98
C LEU A 314 -17.76 -13.06 0.17
N LYS A 315 -18.16 -12.08 0.97
CA LYS A 315 -17.32 -11.48 2.01
C LYS A 315 -16.81 -12.51 3.02
N PRO A 316 -17.61 -13.46 3.54
CA PRO A 316 -17.07 -14.50 4.43
C PRO A 316 -16.01 -15.39 3.77
N MET A 317 -16.09 -15.62 2.45
CA MET A 317 -15.11 -16.42 1.71
C MET A 317 -13.79 -15.64 1.50
N VAL A 318 -13.90 -14.34 1.22
CA VAL A 318 -12.76 -13.43 1.09
C VAL A 318 -12.10 -13.19 2.45
N ASP A 319 -12.89 -12.93 3.49
CA ASP A 319 -12.42 -12.62 4.83
C ASP A 319 -11.63 -13.78 5.47
N ALA A 320 -11.95 -15.02 5.09
CA ALA A 320 -11.31 -16.22 5.64
C ALA A 320 -9.79 -16.25 5.42
N GLY A 321 -9.29 -15.57 4.38
CA GLY A 321 -7.87 -15.42 4.07
C GLY A 321 -7.11 -14.39 4.91
N TYR A 322 -7.79 -13.71 5.84
CA TYR A 322 -7.24 -12.62 6.63
C TYR A 322 -7.51 -12.82 8.13
N SER A 323 -6.46 -13.08 8.90
CA SER A 323 -6.55 -13.34 10.34
C SER A 323 -7.20 -12.21 11.16
N ARG A 324 -7.15 -10.96 10.70
CA ARG A 324 -7.86 -9.83 11.33
C ARG A 324 -9.37 -10.04 11.48
N ASN A 325 -9.95 -10.95 10.69
CA ASN A 325 -11.39 -11.23 10.70
C ASN A 325 -11.78 -12.40 11.64
N ASP A 326 -10.81 -13.05 12.28
CA ASP A 326 -11.06 -14.22 13.14
C ASP A 326 -11.86 -13.88 14.41
N ASP A 327 -11.66 -12.68 14.96
CA ASP A 327 -12.44 -12.17 16.09
C ASP A 327 -13.39 -11.08 15.63
N PRO A 328 -14.69 -11.38 15.47
CA PRO A 328 -15.70 -10.41 15.04
C PRO A 328 -15.82 -9.18 15.95
N LEU A 329 -15.37 -9.26 17.21
CA LEU A 329 -15.40 -8.12 18.13
C LEU A 329 -14.32 -7.08 17.84
N THR A 330 -13.27 -7.48 17.11
CA THR A 330 -12.12 -6.61 16.80
C THR A 330 -11.90 -6.42 15.30
N ALA A 331 -12.59 -7.22 14.48
CA ALA A 331 -12.54 -7.15 13.03
C ALA A 331 -12.88 -5.73 12.53
N PRO A 332 -12.06 -5.15 11.64
CA PRO A 332 -12.35 -3.85 11.07
C PRO A 332 -13.49 -3.95 10.06
N ILE A 333 -14.09 -2.81 9.73
CA ILE A 333 -15.03 -2.72 8.60
C ILE A 333 -14.20 -2.66 7.32
N THR A 334 -14.30 -3.65 6.45
CA THR A 334 -13.55 -3.66 5.18
C THR A 334 -14.42 -3.35 3.96
N VAL A 335 -15.73 -3.50 4.09
CA VAL A 335 -16.75 -3.17 3.09
C VAL A 335 -17.86 -2.40 3.80
N ASP A 336 -18.20 -1.23 3.29
CA ASP A 336 -19.29 -0.39 3.80
C ASP A 336 -20.07 0.22 2.62
N PRO A 337 -21.22 -0.36 2.23
CA PRO A 337 -22.02 0.15 1.12
C PRO A 337 -22.59 1.56 1.33
N VAL A 338 -22.42 2.18 2.51
CA VAL A 338 -22.96 3.52 2.80
C VAL A 338 -21.83 4.55 2.86
N ASN A 339 -20.74 4.25 3.57
CA ASN A 339 -19.66 5.22 3.81
C ASN A 339 -18.32 4.82 3.16
N GLY A 340 -18.22 3.59 2.69
CA GLY A 340 -17.05 3.11 1.95
C GLY A 340 -16.90 3.89 0.65
N TYR A 341 -15.66 4.13 0.26
CA TYR A 341 -15.40 4.92 -0.93
C TYR A 341 -15.65 4.09 -2.20
N ASP A 342 -16.12 4.75 -3.26
CA ASP A 342 -16.09 4.21 -4.61
C ASP A 342 -14.74 4.58 -5.25
N PRO A 343 -13.88 3.61 -5.61
CA PRO A 343 -12.62 3.85 -6.28
C PRO A 343 -12.74 4.71 -7.55
N ALA A 344 -13.79 4.54 -8.35
CA ALA A 344 -14.00 5.32 -9.55
C ALA A 344 -14.39 6.77 -9.22
N GLU A 345 -15.16 7.02 -8.17
CA GLU A 345 -15.57 8.39 -7.81
C GLU A 345 -14.42 9.19 -7.20
N VAL A 346 -13.57 8.57 -6.37
CA VAL A 346 -12.46 9.29 -5.72
C VAL A 346 -11.26 9.49 -6.64
N THR A 347 -11.08 8.68 -7.68
CA THR A 347 -9.96 8.80 -8.62
C THR A 347 -10.25 9.69 -9.82
N VAL A 348 -11.50 10.12 -10.01
CA VAL A 348 -11.86 11.11 -11.03
C VAL A 348 -11.38 12.48 -10.55
N PRO A 349 -10.41 13.11 -11.23
CA PRO A 349 -10.22 14.55 -11.05
C PRO A 349 -11.41 15.27 -11.66
N ALA A 350 -11.52 16.58 -11.43
CA ALA A 350 -12.63 17.45 -11.89
C ALA A 350 -12.90 17.43 -13.42
N ASP A 351 -12.16 16.66 -14.19
CA ASP A 351 -12.10 16.52 -15.63
C ASP A 351 -11.91 15.02 -15.99
N ALA A 352 -13.02 14.29 -15.98
CA ALA A 352 -13.13 12.85 -16.28
C ALA A 352 -12.73 12.43 -17.72
N SER A 353 -12.05 13.28 -18.50
CA SER A 353 -11.52 12.96 -19.83
C SER A 353 -10.03 12.59 -19.84
N ASP A 354 -9.28 12.94 -18.78
CA ASP A 354 -7.81 12.94 -18.82
C ASP A 354 -7.17 11.81 -18.01
N PHE A 355 -8.00 10.99 -17.38
CA PHE A 355 -7.59 9.79 -16.68
C PHE A 355 -8.20 8.63 -17.47
N GLY A 356 -7.38 7.92 -18.24
CA GLY A 356 -7.78 6.66 -18.90
C GLY A 356 -8.40 5.60 -17.97
N PHE A 357 -8.51 5.89 -16.66
CA PHE A 357 -9.35 5.19 -15.70
C PHE A 357 -10.85 5.39 -15.93
N ALA A 358 -11.32 6.60 -16.31
CA ALA A 358 -12.74 6.85 -16.57
C ALA A 358 -13.23 6.16 -17.86
N ALA A 359 -12.32 5.85 -18.78
CA ALA A 359 -12.68 5.30 -20.08
C ALA A 359 -12.89 3.78 -20.09
N GLU A 360 -12.36 3.00 -19.14
CA GLU A 360 -12.74 1.58 -18.96
C GLU A 360 -12.04 0.90 -17.75
N PRO A 361 -12.48 1.12 -16.50
CA PRO A 361 -12.06 0.29 -15.35
C PRO A 361 -12.37 -1.19 -15.61
N VAL A 362 -13.51 -1.42 -16.30
CA VAL A 362 -13.94 -2.73 -16.78
C VAL A 362 -12.98 -3.27 -17.86
N GLY A 363 -12.50 -2.44 -18.78
CA GLY A 363 -11.57 -2.89 -19.83
C GLY A 363 -10.19 -3.25 -19.30
N GLN A 364 -9.66 -2.52 -18.31
CA GLN A 364 -8.41 -2.89 -17.65
C GLN A 364 -8.55 -4.15 -16.79
N LEU A 365 -9.66 -4.29 -16.05
CA LEU A 365 -9.99 -5.51 -15.34
C LEU A 365 -10.16 -6.70 -16.29
N LEU A 366 -10.88 -6.52 -17.40
CA LEU A 366 -11.10 -7.56 -18.40
C LEU A 366 -9.79 -7.92 -19.10
N ALA A 367 -8.94 -6.95 -19.44
CA ALA A 367 -7.60 -7.20 -19.98
C ALA A 367 -6.70 -7.94 -18.97
N GLY A 368 -6.77 -7.59 -17.69
CA GLY A 368 -6.08 -8.28 -16.60
C GLY A 368 -6.59 -9.72 -16.39
N LEU A 369 -7.91 -9.92 -16.38
CA LEU A 369 -8.56 -11.23 -16.31
C LEU A 369 -8.24 -12.08 -17.55
N GLU A 370 -8.29 -11.51 -18.75
CA GLU A 370 -7.91 -12.19 -20.00
C GLU A 370 -6.44 -12.59 -20.00
N TYR A 371 -5.54 -11.74 -19.48
CA TYR A 371 -4.13 -12.08 -19.35
C TYR A 371 -3.92 -13.29 -18.40
N VAL A 372 -4.59 -13.30 -17.25
CA VAL A 372 -4.53 -14.41 -16.27
C VAL A 372 -5.15 -15.69 -16.83
N LEU A 373 -6.29 -15.59 -17.53
CA LEU A 373 -7.00 -16.73 -18.11
C LEU A 373 -6.27 -17.32 -19.32
N ASN A 374 -5.66 -16.49 -20.16
CA ASN A 374 -4.94 -16.94 -21.36
C ASN A 374 -3.48 -17.36 -21.08
N GLY A 375 -2.90 -16.95 -19.94
CA GLY A 375 -1.58 -17.37 -19.48
C GLY A 375 -1.48 -18.84 -19.06
N GLN A 376 -2.61 -19.56 -18.93
CA GLN A 376 -2.64 -20.99 -18.55
C GLN A 376 -2.91 -21.97 -19.69
N LEU A 377 -3.01 -21.52 -20.94
CA LEU A 377 -3.28 -22.44 -22.05
C LEU A 377 -2.43 -22.13 -23.28
N ARG A 378 -1.16 -22.56 -23.27
CA ARG A 378 -0.54 -23.27 -24.41
C ARG A 378 0.50 -24.29 -23.89
N PRO A 379 0.50 -25.53 -24.41
CA PRO A 379 1.39 -26.61 -23.97
C PRO A 379 2.87 -26.38 -24.29
#